data_AF-A0A5E3WU52-F1
#
_entry.id   AF-A0A5E3WU52-F1
#
_cell.length_a   1.000
_cell.length_b   1.000
_cell.length_c   1.000
_cell.angle_alpha   90.00
_cell.angle_beta   90.00
_cell.angle_gamma   90.00
#
_symmetry.space_group_name_H-M   'P 1'
#
loop_
_entity.id
_entity.type
_entity.pdbx_description
1 polymer ?
#
loop_
_entity_poly.entity_id
_entity_poly.type
_entity_poly.pdbx_seq_one_letter_code
_entity_poly.pdbx_strand_id
1 'polypeptide(L)'
;MPIFDRSCPLRTPLTFAFAFAYWLFLRASRLPSISFLGHFIKSSWPYRISLQDVLARQWNMPNHTSDDIDFLLGPKRFRYAWECTSRHMFNAAQITPLMLSAMTLLEHSPNIEDVQDYLHYLAEDAGLANQLSVCLAEVGPASTSDASISAVQMATFILQEILAQEIEDPVYHAYRGVYIDLILVIARSDSRIIAEDTRYDLIARLCLCHLRYSLLYLGQRASDLELFSLPETDVSRHFSQQGQYPINFTDLHRSTLLLMLNSWQYNRVDASWRNPTSADWQHDASSCLVPLHDSQCCRMRYGPRSHVAACNALTMISHILDASDADRTYVLNGDLLERFFRLQRGFPLVDWQFYLPMRRKADRNLPASEEFISVIRKAGLQAWLNPGSDLSTGPPDDPHLRFLTRTFEVGNGFTARSFTLLDVIRSLAHHVDLTKSAGAVYTMSTDVSAPCAHAHGADHRAGGAQTIPHSYAGMDAPALKDTRPEHALNDEKEVPPE
;
A
#
# COMPACT_ATOMS: atom_id res chain seq x y z
N MET A 1 -27.86 24.89 -3.48
CA MET A 1 -27.76 25.04 -2.02
C MET A 1 -28.29 23.75 -1.42
N PRO A 2 -27.52 23.05 -0.58
CA PRO A 2 -27.82 21.70 -0.09
C PRO A 2 -29.18 21.55 0.62
N ILE A 3 -29.75 22.66 1.12
CA ILE A 3 -31.00 22.71 1.88
C ILE A 3 -32.22 22.21 1.08
N PHE A 4 -32.18 22.32 -0.25
CA PHE A 4 -33.28 21.82 -1.09
C PHE A 4 -33.24 20.30 -1.29
N ASP A 5 -32.13 19.63 -0.97
CA ASP A 5 -32.02 18.17 -1.02
C ASP A 5 -32.83 17.52 0.11
N ARG A 6 -33.53 16.42 -0.19
CA ARG A 6 -34.35 15.64 0.76
C ARG A 6 -33.53 14.97 1.85
N SER A 7 -32.26 14.70 1.57
CA SER A 7 -31.30 14.12 2.51
C SER A 7 -30.74 15.14 3.52
N CYS A 8 -31.06 16.44 3.39
CA CYS A 8 -30.51 17.49 4.26
C CYS A 8 -30.97 17.36 5.72
N PRO A 9 -30.06 17.03 6.67
CA PRO A 9 -30.41 16.88 8.08
C PRO A 9 -30.72 18.22 8.75
N LEU A 10 -30.39 19.34 8.10
CA LEU A 10 -30.62 20.69 8.59
C LEU A 10 -31.99 21.27 8.17
N ARG A 11 -32.89 20.45 7.61
CA ARG A 11 -34.22 20.89 7.19
C ARG A 11 -35.06 21.38 8.36
N THR A 12 -34.98 22.67 8.58
CA THR A 12 -35.92 23.42 9.40
C THR A 12 -36.69 24.39 8.50
N PRO A 13 -37.93 24.78 8.86
CA PRO A 13 -38.66 25.83 8.14
C PRO A 13 -37.81 27.10 7.95
N LEU A 14 -36.94 27.40 8.91
CA LEU A 14 -36.02 28.53 8.88
C LEU A 14 -34.94 28.38 7.78
N THR A 15 -34.33 27.19 7.65
CA THR A 15 -33.34 26.95 6.58
C THR A 15 -33.93 27.07 5.19
N PHE A 16 -35.18 26.66 4.95
CA PHE A 16 -35.86 26.88 3.67
C PHE A 16 -36.07 28.36 3.38
N ALA A 17 -36.44 29.16 4.39
CA ALA A 17 -36.57 30.60 4.25
C ALA A 17 -35.23 31.26 3.90
N PHE A 18 -34.13 30.84 4.55
CA PHE A 18 -32.79 31.34 4.23
C PHE A 18 -32.30 30.89 2.85
N ALA A 19 -32.56 29.63 2.46
CA ALA A 19 -32.19 29.12 1.14
C ALA A 19 -32.95 29.85 0.03
N PHE A 20 -34.24 30.11 0.25
CA PHE A 20 -35.07 30.89 -0.65
C PHE A 20 -34.60 32.34 -0.72
N ALA A 21 -34.33 32.99 0.41
CA ALA A 21 -33.79 34.35 0.46
C ALA A 21 -32.45 34.45 -0.28
N TYR A 22 -31.54 33.51 -0.06
CA TYR A 22 -30.25 33.42 -0.75
C TYR A 22 -30.41 33.21 -2.26
N TRP A 23 -31.28 32.29 -2.68
CA TRP A 23 -31.61 32.06 -4.08
C TRP A 23 -32.20 33.31 -4.74
N LEU A 24 -33.13 33.99 -4.06
CA LEU A 24 -33.75 35.23 -4.52
C LEU A 24 -32.70 36.33 -4.68
N PHE A 25 -31.74 36.41 -3.76
CA PHE A 25 -30.63 37.36 -3.80
C PHE A 25 -29.67 37.08 -4.97
N LEU A 26 -29.34 35.80 -5.23
CA LEU A 26 -28.54 35.38 -6.38
C LEU A 26 -29.25 35.65 -7.73
N ARG A 27 -30.58 35.56 -7.77
CA ARG A 27 -31.38 35.89 -8.96
C ARG A 27 -31.53 37.39 -9.16
N ALA A 28 -31.81 38.14 -8.10
CA ALA A 28 -31.95 39.60 -8.13
C ALA A 28 -30.64 40.29 -8.56
N SER A 29 -29.49 39.78 -8.10
CA SER A 29 -28.17 40.28 -8.51
C SER A 29 -27.80 40.04 -9.98
N ARG A 30 -28.57 39.19 -10.70
CA ARG A 30 -28.42 38.98 -12.15
C ARG A 30 -29.33 39.86 -13.00
N LEU A 31 -30.28 40.59 -12.39
CA LEU A 31 -31.16 41.50 -13.13
C LEU A 31 -30.43 42.83 -13.42
N PRO A 32 -30.34 43.27 -14.69
CA PRO A 32 -29.60 44.48 -15.07
C PRO A 32 -30.08 45.76 -14.36
N SER A 33 -31.38 45.81 -14.05
CA SER A 33 -32.07 46.94 -13.43
C SER A 33 -31.74 47.12 -11.95
N ILE A 34 -31.17 46.12 -11.29
CA ILE A 34 -30.77 46.15 -9.87
C ILE A 34 -29.24 46.35 -9.75
N SER A 35 -28.55 46.63 -10.87
CA SER A 35 -27.09 46.73 -10.92
C SER A 35 -26.52 47.81 -10.01
N PHE A 36 -27.27 48.86 -9.66
CA PHE A 36 -26.82 49.90 -8.73
C PHE A 36 -26.67 49.37 -7.30
N LEU A 37 -27.62 48.56 -6.82
CA LEU A 37 -27.53 47.88 -5.53
C LEU A 37 -26.49 46.75 -5.59
N GLY A 38 -26.44 46.04 -6.72
CA GLY A 38 -25.41 45.04 -6.99
C GLY A 38 -23.98 45.59 -7.03
N HIS A 39 -23.79 46.87 -7.41
CA HIS A 39 -22.50 47.53 -7.42
C HIS A 39 -22.06 47.93 -6.01
N PHE A 40 -22.97 48.42 -5.18
CA PHE A 40 -22.73 48.69 -3.75
C PHE A 40 -22.42 47.41 -2.97
N ILE A 41 -23.15 46.33 -3.23
CA ILE A 41 -22.89 45.03 -2.61
C ILE A 41 -21.56 44.45 -3.13
N LYS A 42 -21.26 44.57 -4.43
CA LYS A 42 -19.96 44.14 -5.01
C LYS A 42 -18.76 44.94 -4.52
N SER A 43 -18.91 46.23 -4.22
CA SER A 43 -17.79 47.07 -3.73
C SER A 43 -17.55 46.94 -2.23
N SER A 44 -18.57 46.54 -1.47
CA SER A 44 -18.51 46.40 0.00
C SER A 44 -18.22 44.99 0.47
N TRP A 45 -18.47 43.97 -0.36
CA TRP A 45 -18.18 42.58 -0.01
C TRP A 45 -16.73 42.24 -0.39
N PRO A 46 -15.87 41.91 0.59
CA PRO A 46 -14.48 41.59 0.34
C PRO A 46 -14.41 40.28 -0.44
N TYR A 47 -14.03 40.39 -1.71
CA TYR A 47 -13.86 39.27 -2.66
C TYR A 47 -15.11 38.41 -2.86
N ARG A 48 -15.29 37.89 -4.08
CA ARG A 48 -16.30 36.86 -4.33
C ARG A 48 -15.90 35.61 -3.56
N ILE A 49 -16.37 35.45 -2.33
CA ILE A 49 -16.32 34.15 -1.64
C ILE A 49 -17.22 33.25 -2.48
N SER A 50 -16.61 32.44 -3.33
CA SER A 50 -17.35 31.49 -4.15
C SER A 50 -18.00 30.46 -3.23
N LEU A 51 -19.10 29.83 -3.67
CA LEU A 51 -19.67 28.70 -2.93
C LEU A 51 -18.59 27.63 -2.68
N GLN A 52 -17.68 27.46 -3.63
CA GLN A 52 -16.50 26.62 -3.51
C GLN A 52 -15.60 27.06 -2.35
N ASP A 53 -15.37 28.36 -2.13
CA ASP A 53 -14.59 28.86 -0.98
C ASP A 53 -15.32 28.65 0.35
N VAL A 54 -16.65 28.76 0.39
CA VAL A 54 -17.43 28.49 1.62
C VAL A 54 -17.38 27.00 1.97
N LEU A 55 -17.56 26.14 0.97
CA LEU A 55 -17.49 24.69 1.14
C LEU A 55 -16.06 24.25 1.47
N ALA A 56 -15.06 24.75 0.74
CA ALA A 56 -13.67 24.50 1.04
C ALA A 56 -13.30 25.00 2.44
N ARG A 57 -13.85 26.12 2.92
CA ARG A 57 -13.67 26.57 4.31
C ARG A 57 -14.27 25.59 5.32
N GLN A 58 -15.42 24.98 5.06
CA GLN A 58 -15.98 23.96 5.97
C GLN A 58 -15.11 22.71 6.06
N TRP A 59 -14.47 22.32 4.96
CA TRP A 59 -13.52 21.20 4.94
C TRP A 59 -12.11 21.61 5.44
N ASN A 60 -11.69 22.88 5.27
CA ASN A 60 -10.36 23.40 5.60
C ASN A 60 -10.26 24.15 6.94
N MET A 61 -11.07 23.85 7.97
CA MET A 61 -10.92 24.53 9.26
C MET A 61 -9.67 23.97 9.97
N PRO A 62 -8.55 24.71 10.08
CA PRO A 62 -7.31 24.18 10.67
C PRO A 62 -7.42 23.97 12.18
N ASN A 63 -8.46 24.55 12.78
CA ASN A 63 -8.75 24.54 14.21
C ASN A 63 -10.16 24.00 14.44
N HIS A 64 -10.45 22.78 14.00
CA HIS A 64 -11.70 22.13 14.37
C HIS A 64 -11.80 22.07 15.90
N THR A 65 -12.83 22.70 16.46
CA THR A 65 -13.31 22.32 17.80
C THR A 65 -13.88 20.90 17.69
N SER A 66 -13.63 20.04 18.70
CA SER A 66 -14.12 18.64 18.75
C SER A 66 -15.56 18.52 18.22
N ASP A 67 -16.42 19.43 18.64
CA ASP A 67 -17.85 19.49 18.32
C ASP A 67 -18.17 19.53 16.81
N ASP A 68 -17.33 20.14 15.96
CA ASP A 68 -17.57 20.25 14.51
C ASP A 68 -17.27 18.94 13.78
N ILE A 69 -16.20 18.24 14.21
CA ILE A 69 -15.85 16.92 13.67
C ILE A 69 -16.91 15.92 14.10
N ASP A 70 -17.30 15.95 15.38
CA ASP A 70 -18.33 15.06 15.96
C ASP A 70 -19.66 15.14 15.21
N PHE A 71 -19.98 16.31 14.62
CA PHE A 71 -21.16 16.42 13.76
C PHE A 71 -21.05 15.55 12.50
N LEU A 72 -19.89 15.48 11.86
CA LEU A 72 -19.67 14.75 10.61
C LEU A 72 -19.33 13.26 10.79
N LEU A 73 -18.97 12.82 12.01
CA LEU A 73 -18.62 11.43 12.35
C LEU A 73 -19.76 10.40 12.21
N GLY A 74 -20.90 10.74 11.60
CA GLY A 74 -21.96 9.77 11.32
C GLY A 74 -22.05 9.42 9.82
N PRO A 75 -22.17 8.15 9.41
CA PRO A 75 -22.21 7.75 7.99
C PRO A 75 -23.23 8.49 7.13
N LYS A 76 -24.42 8.73 7.65
CA LYS A 76 -25.46 9.48 6.94
C LYS A 76 -25.08 10.94 6.72
N ARG A 77 -24.39 11.55 7.69
CA ARG A 77 -23.98 12.96 7.62
C ARG A 77 -22.75 13.13 6.76
N PHE A 78 -21.77 12.22 6.87
CA PHE A 78 -20.64 12.12 5.95
C PHE A 78 -21.13 12.01 4.51
N ARG A 79 -21.99 11.02 4.22
CA ARG A 79 -22.57 10.82 2.88
C ARG A 79 -23.25 12.08 2.35
N TYR A 80 -24.13 12.67 3.17
CA TYR A 80 -24.82 13.89 2.80
C TYR A 80 -23.85 15.06 2.51
N ALA A 81 -22.85 15.26 3.38
CA ALA A 81 -21.84 16.29 3.20
C ALA A 81 -21.03 16.04 1.91
N TRP A 82 -20.61 14.80 1.67
CA TRP A 82 -19.90 14.40 0.47
C TRP A 82 -20.72 14.70 -0.79
N GLU A 83 -21.95 14.18 -0.89
CA GLU A 83 -22.87 14.38 -2.04
C GLU A 83 -23.06 15.85 -2.38
N CYS A 84 -23.19 16.68 -1.35
CA CYS A 84 -23.51 18.09 -1.50
C CYS A 84 -22.30 18.97 -1.79
N THR A 85 -21.07 18.50 -1.57
CA THR A 85 -19.88 19.36 -1.59
C THR A 85 -18.72 18.85 -2.43
N SER A 86 -18.51 17.54 -2.51
CA SER A 86 -17.33 16.94 -3.17
C SER A 86 -17.25 17.32 -4.65
N ARG A 87 -18.38 17.27 -5.36
CA ARG A 87 -18.49 17.61 -6.80
C ARG A 87 -18.01 19.04 -7.12
N HIS A 88 -18.16 19.97 -6.17
CA HIS A 88 -17.71 21.34 -6.34
C HIS A 88 -16.20 21.49 -6.09
N MET A 89 -15.60 20.55 -5.37
CA MET A 89 -14.19 20.48 -5.01
C MET A 89 -13.38 19.53 -5.90
N PHE A 90 -14.03 18.88 -6.87
CA PHE A 90 -13.40 18.05 -7.91
C PHE A 90 -12.70 18.91 -8.98
N ASN A 91 -11.66 19.60 -8.53
CA ASN A 91 -10.71 20.31 -9.35
C ASN A 91 -9.32 20.22 -8.71
N ALA A 92 -8.26 20.40 -9.50
CA ALA A 92 -6.88 20.23 -9.03
C ALA A 92 -6.54 21.08 -7.79
N ALA A 93 -7.13 22.27 -7.63
CA ALA A 93 -6.86 23.14 -6.50
C ALA A 93 -7.56 22.71 -5.19
N GLN A 94 -8.66 21.95 -5.28
CA GLN A 94 -9.53 21.64 -4.13
C GLN A 94 -9.66 20.15 -3.83
N ILE A 95 -9.13 19.28 -4.69
CA ILE A 95 -9.13 17.83 -4.42
C ILE A 95 -8.28 17.50 -3.20
N THR A 96 -7.14 18.16 -3.03
CA THR A 96 -6.23 18.01 -1.89
C THR A 96 -6.91 18.25 -0.56
N PRO A 97 -7.49 19.45 -0.30
CA PRO A 97 -8.16 19.69 0.96
C PRO A 97 -9.33 18.73 1.17
N LEU A 98 -10.07 18.37 0.11
CA LEU A 98 -11.14 17.38 0.23
C LEU A 98 -10.61 16.01 0.70
N MET A 99 -9.47 15.54 0.15
CA MET A 99 -8.87 14.27 0.56
C MET A 99 -8.36 14.33 1.99
N LEU A 100 -7.66 15.40 2.36
CA LEU A 100 -7.17 15.60 3.72
C LEU A 100 -8.31 15.58 4.73
N SER A 101 -9.40 16.27 4.46
CA SER A 101 -10.53 16.30 5.39
C SER A 101 -11.28 14.97 5.44
N ALA A 102 -11.41 14.26 4.31
CA ALA A 102 -11.96 12.91 4.30
C ALA A 102 -11.10 11.94 5.12
N MET A 103 -9.77 12.01 4.98
CA MET A 103 -8.82 11.26 5.79
C MET A 103 -8.97 11.59 7.28
N THR A 104 -9.04 12.87 7.64
CA THR A 104 -9.30 13.30 9.02
C THR A 104 -10.59 12.72 9.58
N LEU A 105 -11.67 12.63 8.79
CA LEU A 105 -12.92 12.01 9.25
C LEU A 105 -12.81 10.50 9.43
N LEU A 106 -12.11 9.80 8.52
CA LEU A 106 -11.79 8.37 8.68
C LEU A 106 -10.98 8.16 9.97
N GLU A 107 -10.09 9.09 10.28
CA GLU A 107 -9.24 9.02 11.47
C GLU A 107 -9.93 9.35 12.77
N HIS A 108 -10.89 10.26 12.79
CA HIS A 108 -11.59 10.62 14.02
C HIS A 108 -12.79 9.71 14.28
N SER A 109 -13.12 8.81 13.34
CA SER A 109 -14.19 7.84 13.53
C SER A 109 -13.87 6.88 14.68
N PRO A 110 -14.71 6.81 15.74
CA PRO A 110 -14.49 5.91 16.86
C PRO A 110 -14.81 4.45 16.51
N ASN A 111 -15.67 4.23 15.51
CA ASN A 111 -16.09 2.91 15.07
C ASN A 111 -15.46 2.57 13.71
N ILE A 112 -14.88 1.37 13.63
CA ILE A 112 -14.33 0.83 12.37
C ILE A 112 -15.44 0.54 11.35
N GLU A 113 -16.66 0.23 11.80
CA GLU A 113 -17.80 0.01 10.91
C GLU A 113 -18.16 1.30 10.17
N ASP A 114 -18.14 2.45 10.86
CA ASP A 114 -18.40 3.76 10.24
C ASP A 114 -17.31 4.09 9.19
N VAL A 115 -16.02 3.79 9.49
CA VAL A 115 -14.92 3.94 8.53
C VAL A 115 -15.16 3.10 7.28
N GLN A 116 -15.60 1.85 7.45
CA GLN A 116 -15.91 0.95 6.34
C GLN A 116 -17.08 1.47 5.51
N ASP A 117 -18.13 1.97 6.15
CA ASP A 117 -19.27 2.62 5.48
C ASP A 117 -18.82 3.85 4.66
N TYR A 118 -17.88 4.64 5.18
CA TYR A 118 -17.33 5.79 4.46
C TYR A 118 -16.55 5.32 3.23
N LEU A 119 -15.62 4.37 3.40
CA LEU A 119 -14.79 3.85 2.32
C LEU A 119 -15.64 3.16 1.25
N HIS A 120 -16.65 2.38 1.64
CA HIS A 120 -17.60 1.76 0.72
C HIS A 120 -18.31 2.80 -0.12
N TYR A 121 -18.81 3.86 0.52
CA TYR A 121 -19.47 4.94 -0.19
C TYR A 121 -18.52 5.68 -1.16
N LEU A 122 -17.27 5.94 -0.74
CA LEU A 122 -16.25 6.57 -1.58
C LEU A 122 -15.84 5.69 -2.77
N ALA A 123 -15.81 4.36 -2.59
CA ALA A 123 -15.49 3.39 -3.64
C ALA A 123 -16.48 3.41 -4.81
N GLU A 124 -17.74 3.76 -4.55
CA GLU A 124 -18.80 3.87 -5.56
C GLU A 124 -18.80 5.23 -6.28
N ASP A 125 -18.00 6.21 -5.84
CA ASP A 125 -17.97 7.54 -6.42
C ASP A 125 -17.08 7.64 -7.67
N ALA A 126 -17.71 7.53 -8.84
CA ALA A 126 -17.10 7.71 -10.15
C ALA A 126 -16.27 8.99 -10.30
N GLY A 127 -16.75 10.09 -9.73
CA GLY A 127 -16.08 11.37 -9.87
C GLY A 127 -14.82 11.42 -9.00
N LEU A 128 -14.85 10.81 -7.82
CA LEU A 128 -13.66 10.66 -6.99
C LEU A 128 -12.60 9.83 -7.71
N ALA A 129 -12.97 8.65 -8.24
CA ALA A 129 -12.05 7.78 -8.96
C ALA A 129 -11.36 8.52 -10.13
N ASN A 130 -12.15 9.24 -10.94
CA ASN A 130 -11.63 10.04 -12.04
C ASN A 130 -10.72 11.18 -11.56
N GLN A 131 -11.07 11.89 -10.49
CA GLN A 131 -10.25 12.97 -9.96
C GLN A 131 -8.95 12.48 -9.32
N LEU A 132 -8.97 11.32 -8.64
CA LEU A 132 -7.75 10.69 -8.13
C LEU A 132 -6.84 10.26 -9.29
N SER A 133 -7.42 9.72 -10.37
CA SER A 133 -6.69 9.39 -11.60
C SER A 133 -6.02 10.61 -12.22
N VAL A 134 -6.76 11.71 -12.39
CA VAL A 134 -6.20 12.97 -12.90
C VAL A 134 -5.14 13.52 -11.95
N CYS A 135 -5.41 13.55 -10.65
CA CYS A 135 -4.47 14.05 -9.63
C CYS A 135 -3.14 13.28 -9.68
N LEU A 136 -3.18 11.95 -9.64
CA LEU A 136 -1.96 11.13 -9.67
C LEU A 136 -1.22 11.21 -11.01
N ALA A 137 -1.93 11.44 -12.12
CA ALA A 137 -1.33 11.62 -13.44
C ALA A 137 -0.68 13.01 -13.63
N GLU A 138 -1.34 14.08 -13.18
CA GLU A 138 -0.90 15.48 -13.37
C GLU A 138 0.17 15.89 -12.36
N VAL A 139 -0.04 15.56 -11.09
CA VAL A 139 0.81 15.96 -9.98
C VAL A 139 2.14 15.20 -10.06
N GLY A 140 2.08 13.97 -10.59
CA GLY A 140 3.22 13.08 -10.73
C GLY A 140 3.96 12.86 -9.40
N PRO A 141 5.09 12.15 -9.42
CA PRO A 141 5.93 12.02 -8.23
C PRO A 141 6.75 13.29 -7.93
N ALA A 142 6.81 14.24 -8.88
CA ALA A 142 7.66 15.44 -8.78
C ALA A 142 7.02 16.60 -7.99
N SER A 143 5.71 16.54 -7.72
CA SER A 143 5.06 17.54 -6.88
C SER A 143 5.07 17.07 -5.42
N THR A 144 5.89 17.73 -4.62
CA THR A 144 6.12 17.50 -3.19
C THR A 144 4.94 17.86 -2.29
N SER A 145 3.71 17.80 -2.82
CA SER A 145 2.54 18.30 -2.13
C SER A 145 1.91 17.20 -1.27
N ASP A 146 1.49 17.57 -0.06
CA ASP A 146 0.68 16.72 0.84
C ASP A 146 -0.59 16.17 0.13
N ALA A 147 -0.98 16.78 -0.99
CA ALA A 147 -1.98 16.30 -1.94
C ALA A 147 -1.71 14.90 -2.46
N SER A 148 -0.52 14.69 -3.02
CA SER A 148 -0.11 13.43 -3.64
C SER A 148 -0.13 12.34 -2.59
N ILE A 149 0.41 12.63 -1.41
CA ILE A 149 0.42 11.73 -0.25
C ILE A 149 -1.02 11.33 0.12
N SER A 150 -1.91 12.31 0.29
CA SER A 150 -3.31 12.05 0.67
C SER A 150 -4.06 11.27 -0.41
N ALA A 151 -3.82 11.56 -1.69
CA ALA A 151 -4.43 10.86 -2.82
C ALA A 151 -3.99 9.39 -2.88
N VAL A 152 -2.69 9.12 -2.68
CA VAL A 152 -2.13 7.75 -2.62
C VAL A 152 -2.73 6.96 -1.46
N GLN A 153 -2.80 7.58 -0.28
CA GLN A 153 -3.41 6.95 0.91
C GLN A 153 -4.88 6.63 0.67
N MET A 154 -5.65 7.59 0.18
CA MET A 154 -7.08 7.42 -0.09
C MET A 154 -7.33 6.33 -1.15
N ALA A 155 -6.59 6.35 -2.26
CA ALA A 155 -6.69 5.31 -3.30
C ALA A 155 -6.38 3.92 -2.73
N THR A 156 -5.41 3.82 -1.82
CA THR A 156 -5.04 2.57 -1.16
C THR A 156 -6.15 2.06 -0.25
N PHE A 157 -6.71 2.90 0.62
CA PHE A 157 -7.78 2.49 1.54
C PHE A 157 -9.07 2.14 0.79
N ILE A 158 -9.43 2.90 -0.24
CA ILE A 158 -10.58 2.58 -1.09
C ILE A 158 -10.37 1.25 -1.82
N LEU A 159 -9.18 1.01 -2.38
CA LEU A 159 -8.93 -0.28 -3.05
C LEU A 159 -9.03 -1.45 -2.07
N GLN A 160 -8.49 -1.33 -0.86
CA GLN A 160 -8.63 -2.37 0.16
C GLN A 160 -10.10 -2.68 0.46
N GLU A 161 -10.93 -1.64 0.53
CA GLU A 161 -12.37 -1.78 0.77
C GLU A 161 -13.09 -2.47 -0.41
N ILE A 162 -12.82 -2.06 -1.65
CA ILE A 162 -13.34 -2.72 -2.87
C ILE A 162 -12.98 -4.21 -2.85
N LEU A 163 -11.72 -4.54 -2.58
CA LEU A 163 -11.24 -5.92 -2.57
C LEU A 163 -11.84 -6.75 -1.43
N ALA A 164 -12.20 -6.12 -0.30
CA ALA A 164 -12.88 -6.79 0.80
C ALA A 164 -14.35 -7.09 0.43
N GLN A 165 -15.04 -6.15 -0.20
CA GLN A 165 -16.41 -6.33 -0.65
C GLN A 165 -16.54 -7.44 -1.69
N GLU A 166 -15.58 -7.58 -2.61
CA GLU A 166 -15.56 -8.69 -3.59
C GLU A 166 -15.63 -10.09 -2.97
N ILE A 167 -15.19 -10.25 -1.73
CA ILE A 167 -15.26 -11.54 -1.02
C ILE A 167 -16.65 -11.78 -0.44
N GLU A 168 -17.32 -10.71 -0.02
CA GLU A 168 -18.64 -10.76 0.59
C GLU A 168 -19.75 -10.78 -0.47
N ASP A 169 -19.56 -10.00 -1.53
CA ASP A 169 -20.43 -9.92 -2.70
C ASP A 169 -19.57 -9.80 -3.97
N PRO A 170 -19.45 -10.86 -4.80
CA PRO A 170 -18.64 -10.84 -6.03
C PRO A 170 -19.26 -9.99 -7.16
N VAL A 171 -20.25 -9.14 -6.86
CA VAL A 171 -20.81 -8.18 -7.80
C VAL A 171 -19.71 -7.24 -8.32
N TYR A 172 -19.80 -6.94 -9.61
CA TYR A 172 -18.84 -6.12 -10.33
C TYR A 172 -18.74 -4.70 -9.76
N HIS A 173 -17.57 -4.35 -9.23
CA HIS A 173 -17.24 -2.98 -8.86
C HIS A 173 -16.73 -2.19 -10.07
N ALA A 174 -17.53 -1.23 -10.55
CA ALA A 174 -17.29 -0.51 -11.79
C ALA A 174 -15.94 0.23 -11.87
N TYR A 175 -15.40 0.67 -10.73
CA TYR A 175 -14.17 1.48 -10.66
C TYR A 175 -12.95 0.71 -10.17
N ARG A 176 -13.09 -0.59 -9.91
CA ARG A 176 -12.00 -1.46 -9.46
C ARG A 176 -10.75 -1.33 -10.33
N GLY A 177 -10.92 -1.44 -11.65
CA GLY A 177 -9.82 -1.35 -12.60
C GLY A 177 -9.08 0.00 -12.53
N VAL A 178 -9.79 1.09 -12.23
CA VAL A 178 -9.21 2.42 -12.06
C VAL A 178 -8.32 2.47 -10.82
N TYR A 179 -8.79 1.99 -9.68
CA TYR A 179 -7.99 1.97 -8.45
C TYR A 179 -6.78 1.04 -8.54
N ILE A 180 -6.91 -0.10 -9.23
CA ILE A 180 -5.78 -0.98 -9.52
C ILE A 180 -4.74 -0.26 -10.39
N ASP A 181 -5.19 0.40 -11.46
CA ASP A 181 -4.29 1.18 -12.33
C ASP A 181 -3.54 2.25 -11.52
N LEU A 182 -4.25 3.00 -10.67
CA LEU A 182 -3.66 4.01 -9.80
C LEU A 182 -2.54 3.45 -8.92
N ILE A 183 -2.79 2.32 -8.25
CA ILE A 183 -1.79 1.65 -7.42
C ILE A 183 -0.59 1.18 -8.24
N LEU A 184 -0.81 0.67 -9.45
CA LEU A 184 0.28 0.23 -10.31
C LEU A 184 1.07 1.41 -10.90
N VAL A 185 0.45 2.57 -11.13
CA VAL A 185 1.15 3.81 -11.46
C VAL A 185 2.07 4.22 -10.30
N ILE A 186 1.57 4.18 -9.07
CA ILE A 186 2.37 4.46 -7.87
C ILE A 186 3.55 3.48 -7.78
N ALA A 187 3.28 2.16 -7.87
CA ALA A 187 4.31 1.13 -7.76
C ALA A 187 5.38 1.18 -8.87
N ARG A 188 5.04 1.69 -10.06
CA ARG A 188 5.95 1.80 -11.22
C ARG A 188 6.64 3.13 -11.37
N SER A 189 6.30 4.11 -10.52
CA SER A 189 6.90 5.44 -10.57
C SER A 189 8.42 5.32 -10.53
N ASP A 190 9.10 5.99 -11.46
CA ASP A 190 10.56 5.87 -11.60
C ASP A 190 11.20 6.44 -10.34
N SER A 191 11.97 5.62 -9.62
CA SER A 191 12.64 6.02 -8.39
C SER A 191 13.50 7.28 -8.57
N ARG A 192 13.95 7.58 -9.80
CA ARG A 192 14.66 8.83 -10.12
C ARG A 192 13.78 10.07 -10.07
N ILE A 193 12.52 9.97 -10.50
CA ILE A 193 11.55 11.07 -10.42
C ILE A 193 11.08 11.23 -8.96
N ILE A 194 10.93 10.10 -8.25
CA ILE A 194 10.54 10.11 -6.83
C ILE A 194 11.70 10.55 -5.92
N ALA A 195 12.96 10.41 -6.33
CA ALA A 195 14.13 10.77 -5.51
C ALA A 195 14.16 12.25 -5.08
N GLU A 196 13.36 13.11 -5.73
CA GLU A 196 13.18 14.51 -5.33
C GLU A 196 12.29 14.68 -4.09
N ASP A 197 11.38 13.72 -3.82
CA ASP A 197 10.52 13.67 -2.64
C ASP A 197 10.63 12.34 -1.88
N THR A 198 11.62 12.27 -0.98
CA THR A 198 11.84 11.12 -0.11
C THR A 198 10.66 10.80 0.82
N ARG A 199 9.82 11.79 1.14
CA ARG A 199 8.64 11.59 1.98
C ARG A 199 7.55 10.88 1.21
N TYR A 200 7.22 11.37 0.02
CA TYR A 200 6.23 10.73 -0.84
C TYR A 200 6.65 9.29 -1.15
N ASP A 201 7.93 9.04 -1.47
CA ASP A 201 8.49 7.69 -1.67
C ASP A 201 8.18 6.77 -0.49
N LEU A 202 8.47 7.25 0.73
CA LEU A 202 8.23 6.48 1.95
C LEU A 202 6.74 6.19 2.15
N ILE A 203 5.85 7.17 1.94
CA ILE A 203 4.40 6.93 2.12
C ILE A 203 3.84 5.99 1.06
N ALA A 204 4.31 6.10 -0.19
CA ALA A 204 3.95 5.16 -1.24
C ALA A 204 4.35 3.73 -0.85
N ARG A 205 5.57 3.52 -0.34
CA ARG A 205 6.04 2.21 0.18
C ARG A 205 5.16 1.67 1.29
N LEU A 206 4.79 2.53 2.26
CA LEU A 206 3.87 2.14 3.33
C LEU A 206 2.52 1.71 2.75
N CYS A 207 1.93 2.49 1.84
CA CYS A 207 0.67 2.15 1.20
C CYS A 207 0.71 0.79 0.49
N LEU A 208 1.77 0.51 -0.27
CA LEU A 208 1.97 -0.77 -0.95
C LEU A 208 2.14 -1.92 0.05
N CYS A 209 2.87 -1.70 1.14
CA CYS A 209 2.97 -2.66 2.24
C CYS A 209 1.59 -3.00 2.83
N HIS A 210 0.78 -1.98 3.16
CA HIS A 210 -0.55 -2.18 3.72
C HIS A 210 -1.50 -2.88 2.75
N LEU A 211 -1.45 -2.53 1.46
CA LEU A 211 -2.25 -3.20 0.44
C LEU A 211 -1.88 -4.69 0.30
N ARG A 212 -0.58 -5.03 0.31
CA ARG A 212 -0.15 -6.45 0.30
C ARG A 212 -0.65 -7.21 1.51
N TYR A 213 -0.61 -6.61 2.70
CA TYR A 213 -1.16 -7.24 3.90
C TYR A 213 -2.66 -7.48 3.79
N SER A 214 -3.40 -6.49 3.28
CA SER A 214 -4.83 -6.64 3.04
C SER A 214 -5.09 -7.78 2.06
N LEU A 215 -4.40 -7.84 0.92
CA LEU A 215 -4.50 -8.93 -0.06
C LEU A 215 -4.19 -10.30 0.54
N LEU A 216 -3.15 -10.40 1.38
CA LEU A 216 -2.80 -11.65 2.08
C LEU A 216 -3.89 -12.08 3.07
N TYR A 217 -4.44 -11.13 3.84
CA TYR A 217 -5.53 -11.38 4.79
C TYR A 217 -6.82 -11.81 4.08
N LEU A 218 -7.23 -11.04 3.09
CA LEU A 218 -8.38 -11.30 2.24
C LEU A 218 -8.27 -12.66 1.55
N GLY A 219 -7.08 -12.98 1.05
CA GLY A 219 -6.80 -14.27 0.48
C GLY A 219 -6.85 -15.44 1.47
N GLN A 220 -6.48 -15.20 2.73
CA GLN A 220 -6.64 -16.17 3.80
C GLN A 220 -8.12 -16.37 4.18
N ARG A 221 -8.89 -15.28 4.27
CA ARG A 221 -10.32 -15.29 4.64
C ARG A 221 -11.20 -15.96 3.60
N ALA A 222 -10.94 -15.73 2.32
CA ALA A 222 -11.67 -16.37 1.23
C ALA A 222 -11.52 -17.90 1.22
N SER A 223 -10.65 -18.48 2.08
CA SER A 223 -10.22 -19.88 2.00
C SER A 223 -9.75 -20.27 0.60
N ASP A 224 -9.37 -19.27 -0.20
CA ASP A 224 -8.74 -19.44 -1.48
C ASP A 224 -7.44 -20.20 -1.20
N LEU A 225 -7.46 -21.52 -1.30
CA LEU A 225 -6.25 -22.30 -1.48
C LEU A 225 -5.58 -21.87 -2.80
N GLU A 226 -6.34 -21.24 -3.69
CA GLU A 226 -5.98 -20.90 -5.05
C GLU A 226 -5.10 -19.64 -5.25
N LEU A 227 -4.82 -18.80 -4.23
CA LEU A 227 -3.98 -17.61 -4.48
C LEU A 227 -2.60 -17.92 -5.07
N PHE A 228 -2.12 -19.16 -4.96
CA PHE A 228 -0.87 -19.60 -5.56
C PHE A 228 -1.04 -20.85 -6.44
N SER A 229 -2.27 -21.24 -6.76
CA SER A 229 -2.54 -22.25 -7.79
C SER A 229 -2.98 -21.62 -9.10
N LEU A 230 -2.80 -20.30 -9.27
CA LEU A 230 -2.91 -19.69 -10.58
C LEU A 230 -2.01 -20.47 -11.55
N PRO A 231 -2.56 -21.01 -12.65
CA PRO A 231 -1.75 -21.68 -13.66
C PRO A 231 -0.62 -20.75 -14.05
N GLU A 232 0.62 -21.26 -14.10
CA GLU A 232 1.80 -20.47 -14.46
C GLU A 232 1.58 -19.73 -15.78
N THR A 233 0.80 -20.31 -16.70
CA THR A 233 0.38 -19.71 -17.97
C THR A 233 -0.41 -18.41 -17.82
N ASP A 234 -1.29 -18.31 -16.82
CA ASP A 234 -2.08 -17.09 -16.59
C ASP A 234 -1.22 -16.01 -15.95
N VAL A 235 -0.34 -16.40 -15.03
CA VAL A 235 0.69 -15.50 -14.48
C VAL A 235 1.57 -14.99 -15.63
N SER A 236 2.16 -15.88 -16.44
CA SER A 236 3.02 -15.53 -17.58
C SER A 236 2.33 -14.60 -18.58
N ARG A 237 1.01 -14.70 -18.79
CA ARG A 237 0.28 -13.76 -19.66
C ARG A 237 0.42 -12.31 -19.19
N HIS A 238 0.35 -12.08 -17.89
CA HIS A 238 0.51 -10.75 -17.31
C HIS A 238 1.98 -10.27 -17.37
N PHE A 239 2.96 -11.16 -17.20
CA PHE A 239 4.38 -10.80 -17.13
C PHE A 239 5.15 -10.84 -18.48
N SER A 240 4.56 -11.43 -19.54
CA SER A 240 5.19 -11.57 -20.87
C SER A 240 5.13 -10.29 -21.71
N GLN A 241 4.19 -9.39 -21.43
CA GLN A 241 4.03 -8.14 -22.16
C GLN A 241 5.01 -7.09 -21.60
N GLN A 242 6.25 -7.07 -22.09
CA GLN A 242 7.37 -6.15 -21.77
C GLN A 242 6.99 -4.78 -21.18
N GLY A 243 6.55 -4.75 -19.92
CA GLY A 243 6.01 -3.56 -19.27
C GLY A 243 4.76 -2.92 -19.90
N GLN A 244 4.12 -3.49 -20.92
CA GLN A 244 2.85 -2.98 -21.44
C GLN A 244 1.73 -3.38 -20.49
N TYR A 245 0.88 -2.42 -20.14
CA TYR A 245 -0.21 -2.66 -19.20
C TYR A 245 -1.21 -3.64 -19.81
N PRO A 246 -1.79 -4.55 -19.00
CA PRO A 246 -3.06 -5.15 -19.36
C PRO A 246 -4.00 -4.00 -19.75
N ILE A 247 -4.58 -4.07 -20.95
CA ILE A 247 -5.49 -3.02 -21.45
C ILE A 247 -6.72 -2.87 -20.53
N ASN A 248 -6.99 -3.90 -19.72
CA ASN A 248 -8.07 -3.89 -18.75
C ASN A 248 -7.66 -4.55 -17.42
N PHE A 249 -7.83 -3.81 -16.32
CA PHE A 249 -7.61 -4.29 -14.95
C PHE A 249 -8.87 -4.74 -14.24
N THR A 250 -10.06 -4.58 -14.85
CA THR A 250 -11.33 -4.99 -14.22
C THR A 250 -11.30 -6.45 -13.80
N ASP A 251 -10.66 -7.30 -14.61
CA ASP A 251 -10.65 -8.75 -14.44
C ASP A 251 -9.39 -9.27 -13.72
N LEU A 252 -8.55 -8.36 -13.21
CA LEU A 252 -7.29 -8.75 -12.57
C LEU A 252 -7.55 -9.46 -11.23
N HIS A 253 -7.30 -10.76 -11.13
CA HIS A 253 -7.52 -11.47 -9.86
C HIS A 253 -6.68 -10.89 -8.70
N ARG A 254 -7.21 -10.92 -7.47
CA ARG A 254 -6.55 -10.42 -6.25
C ARG A 254 -5.15 -11.00 -6.06
N SER A 255 -5.00 -12.29 -6.34
CA SER A 255 -3.71 -12.97 -6.26
C SER A 255 -2.73 -12.50 -7.32
N THR A 256 -3.20 -12.25 -8.54
CA THR A 256 -2.36 -11.67 -9.59
C THR A 256 -1.88 -10.28 -9.20
N LEU A 257 -2.77 -9.45 -8.61
CA LEU A 257 -2.38 -8.15 -8.07
C LEU A 257 -1.29 -8.29 -7.00
N LEU A 258 -1.44 -9.22 -6.04
CA LEU A 258 -0.41 -9.47 -5.03
C LEU A 258 0.93 -9.90 -5.66
N LEU A 259 0.90 -10.79 -6.66
CA LEU A 259 2.11 -11.22 -7.38
C LEU A 259 2.77 -10.06 -8.13
N MET A 260 1.99 -9.17 -8.75
CA MET A 260 2.51 -7.97 -9.40
C MET A 260 3.16 -7.05 -8.37
N LEU A 261 2.49 -6.78 -7.25
CA LEU A 261 3.05 -5.95 -6.18
C LEU A 261 4.32 -6.55 -5.57
N ASN A 262 4.45 -7.87 -5.51
CA ASN A 262 5.64 -8.54 -5.01
C ASN A 262 6.78 -8.65 -6.04
N SER A 263 6.52 -8.35 -7.31
CA SER A 263 7.49 -8.44 -8.39
C SER A 263 8.23 -7.13 -8.58
N TRP A 264 9.56 -7.19 -8.69
CA TRP A 264 10.38 -6.01 -8.99
C TRP A 264 10.06 -5.36 -10.34
N GLN A 265 9.42 -6.11 -11.24
CA GLN A 265 9.02 -5.67 -12.57
C GLN A 265 7.88 -4.64 -12.53
N TYR A 266 6.96 -4.78 -11.57
CA TYR A 266 5.78 -3.91 -11.41
C TYR A 266 5.90 -3.01 -10.19
N ASN A 267 6.66 -3.40 -9.17
CA ASN A 267 6.96 -2.54 -8.05
C ASN A 267 8.43 -2.11 -8.06
N ARG A 268 8.67 -0.98 -8.73
CA ARG A 268 9.97 -0.32 -8.81
C ARG A 268 10.28 0.50 -7.57
N VAL A 269 9.24 0.97 -6.88
CA VAL A 269 9.37 1.73 -5.63
C VAL A 269 10.12 0.91 -4.57
N ASP A 270 9.81 -0.39 -4.47
CA ASP A 270 10.51 -1.29 -3.55
C ASP A 270 11.77 -1.90 -4.17
N ALA A 271 11.85 -2.03 -5.50
CA ALA A 271 13.00 -2.62 -6.20
C ALA A 271 14.13 -1.63 -6.53
N SER A 272 14.29 -0.57 -5.74
CA SER A 272 15.21 0.55 -6.05
C SER A 272 16.68 0.14 -6.22
N TRP A 273 17.08 -1.00 -5.66
CA TRP A 273 18.44 -1.55 -5.78
C TRP A 273 18.71 -2.33 -7.08
N ARG A 274 17.68 -2.66 -7.88
CA ARG A 274 17.86 -3.45 -9.11
C ARG A 274 18.01 -2.57 -10.34
N ASN A 275 18.98 -2.92 -11.19
CA ASN A 275 19.16 -2.28 -12.49
C ASN A 275 18.19 -2.92 -13.52
N PRO A 276 17.24 -2.18 -14.10
CA PRO A 276 16.23 -2.75 -15.00
C PRO A 276 16.76 -3.16 -16.38
N THR A 277 18.05 -2.91 -16.69
CA THR A 277 18.58 -2.92 -18.06
C THR A 277 18.89 -4.31 -18.66
N SER A 278 18.78 -5.42 -17.92
CA SER A 278 19.20 -6.73 -18.45
C SER A 278 18.34 -7.93 -18.06
N ALA A 279 17.17 -7.73 -17.45
CA ALA A 279 16.41 -8.84 -16.92
C ALA A 279 15.41 -9.41 -17.92
N ASP A 280 15.40 -10.74 -18.04
CA ASP A 280 14.38 -11.50 -18.75
C ASP A 280 13.05 -11.37 -18.01
N TRP A 281 12.14 -10.55 -18.56
CA TRP A 281 10.85 -10.28 -17.93
C TRP A 281 9.99 -11.55 -17.76
N GLN A 282 10.18 -12.53 -18.64
CA GLN A 282 9.37 -13.73 -18.66
C GLN A 282 9.85 -14.75 -17.61
N HIS A 283 11.16 -14.81 -17.35
CA HIS A 283 11.76 -15.83 -16.49
C HIS A 283 12.20 -15.31 -15.13
N ASP A 284 12.37 -14.00 -14.96
CA ASP A 284 12.68 -13.43 -13.65
C ASP A 284 11.42 -13.34 -12.78
N ALA A 285 11.23 -14.37 -11.95
CA ALA A 285 10.17 -14.43 -10.95
C ALA A 285 10.63 -13.99 -9.54
N SER A 286 11.73 -13.25 -9.45
CA SER A 286 12.20 -12.77 -8.16
C SER A 286 11.30 -11.69 -7.55
N SER A 287 11.33 -11.60 -6.23
CA SER A 287 10.57 -10.63 -5.46
C SER A 287 11.32 -9.30 -5.32
N CYS A 288 10.57 -8.21 -5.19
CA CYS A 288 11.08 -6.91 -4.74
C CYS A 288 11.16 -6.77 -3.22
N LEU A 289 10.65 -7.74 -2.46
CA LEU A 289 10.64 -7.67 -0.99
C LEU A 289 12.02 -8.02 -0.43
N VAL A 290 12.35 -7.43 0.72
CA VAL A 290 13.53 -7.79 1.52
C VAL A 290 13.34 -9.23 2.01
N PRO A 291 14.17 -10.19 1.52
CA PRO A 291 13.98 -11.59 1.86
C PRO A 291 14.32 -11.83 3.33
N LEU A 292 13.53 -12.65 4.03
CA LEU A 292 13.86 -13.08 5.40
C LEU A 292 14.98 -14.14 5.39
N HIS A 293 14.85 -15.14 4.52
CA HIS A 293 15.80 -16.24 4.33
C HIS A 293 16.59 -16.06 3.04
N ASP A 294 17.80 -16.62 2.99
CA ASP A 294 18.60 -16.66 1.75
C ASP A 294 18.04 -17.67 0.70
N SER A 295 16.95 -18.35 1.03
CA SER A 295 16.33 -19.39 0.21
C SER A 295 15.31 -18.87 -0.80
N GLN A 296 15.01 -19.67 -1.83
CA GLN A 296 14.04 -19.32 -2.87
C GLN A 296 12.64 -19.00 -2.32
N CYS A 297 12.23 -19.58 -1.17
CA CYS A 297 10.94 -19.30 -0.56
C CYS A 297 10.71 -17.81 -0.22
N CYS A 298 11.77 -17.04 0.04
CA CYS A 298 11.72 -15.61 0.30
C CYS A 298 12.14 -14.75 -0.91
N ARG A 299 12.90 -15.33 -1.85
CA ARG A 299 13.41 -14.60 -3.03
C ARG A 299 12.45 -14.60 -4.21
N MET A 300 11.42 -15.45 -4.22
CA MET A 300 10.45 -15.57 -5.32
C MET A 300 9.15 -14.80 -5.02
N ARG A 301 8.58 -14.14 -6.04
CA ARG A 301 7.33 -13.34 -5.90
C ARG A 301 6.10 -14.16 -5.48
N TYR A 302 6.13 -15.46 -5.79
CA TYR A 302 5.10 -16.45 -5.45
C TYR A 302 5.50 -17.35 -4.27
N GLY A 303 6.40 -16.88 -3.39
CA GLY A 303 6.76 -17.59 -2.17
C GLY A 303 5.57 -17.89 -1.26
N PRO A 304 5.73 -18.77 -0.26
CA PRO A 304 4.65 -19.10 0.67
C PRO A 304 4.08 -17.86 1.37
N ARG A 305 2.76 -17.80 1.59
CA ARG A 305 2.07 -16.61 2.18
C ARG A 305 2.72 -16.09 3.45
N SER A 306 3.10 -16.99 4.36
CA SER A 306 3.75 -16.64 5.60
C SER A 306 5.13 -15.99 5.39
N HIS A 307 5.87 -16.41 4.35
CA HIS A 307 7.14 -15.80 3.98
C HIS A 307 6.92 -14.45 3.31
N VAL A 308 5.94 -14.33 2.41
CA VAL A 308 5.57 -13.03 1.80
C VAL A 308 5.16 -12.03 2.88
N ALA A 309 4.33 -12.44 3.85
CA ALA A 309 3.94 -11.60 4.98
C ALA A 309 5.13 -11.13 5.81
N ALA A 310 6.06 -12.04 6.13
CA ALA A 310 7.27 -11.71 6.87
C ALA A 310 8.22 -10.79 6.08
N CYS A 311 8.43 -11.06 4.79
CA CYS A 311 9.25 -10.23 3.91
C CYS A 311 8.62 -8.85 3.72
N ASN A 312 7.29 -8.74 3.66
CA ASN A 312 6.59 -7.46 3.58
C ASN A 312 6.78 -6.60 4.85
N ALA A 313 6.64 -7.18 6.05
CA ALA A 313 7.00 -6.51 7.31
C ALA A 313 8.45 -6.02 7.29
N LEU A 314 9.37 -6.90 6.92
CA LEU A 314 10.79 -6.60 6.89
C LEU A 314 11.12 -5.48 5.89
N THR A 315 10.48 -5.49 4.73
CA THR A 315 10.61 -4.47 3.69
C THR A 315 10.16 -3.11 4.22
N MET A 316 9.00 -3.05 4.87
CA MET A 316 8.51 -1.82 5.49
C MET A 316 9.48 -1.26 6.54
N ILE A 317 9.97 -2.12 7.43
CA ILE A 317 10.94 -1.73 8.46
C ILE A 317 12.24 -1.23 7.84
N SER A 318 12.75 -1.92 6.80
CA SER A 318 13.94 -1.48 6.07
C SER A 318 13.76 -0.09 5.49
N HIS A 319 12.62 0.18 4.84
CA HIS A 319 12.34 1.49 4.26
C HIS A 319 12.27 2.62 5.29
N ILE A 320 11.71 2.36 6.48
CA ILE A 320 11.66 3.37 7.55
C ILE A 320 13.05 3.59 8.18
N LEU A 321 13.87 2.54 8.28
CA LEU A 321 15.26 2.66 8.73
C LEU A 321 16.10 3.46 7.74
N ASP A 322 15.89 3.26 6.44
CA ASP A 322 16.61 3.95 5.37
C ASP A 322 16.13 5.39 5.13
N ALA A 323 14.95 5.76 5.64
CA ALA A 323 14.43 7.11 5.55
C ALA A 323 15.26 8.13 6.33
N SER A 324 15.22 9.39 5.88
CA SER A 324 15.80 10.53 6.61
C SER A 324 15.17 10.65 8.01
N ASP A 325 15.90 11.23 8.98
CA ASP A 325 15.34 11.43 10.32
C ASP A 325 14.08 12.31 10.30
N ALA A 326 13.99 13.27 9.37
CA ALA A 326 12.82 14.13 9.20
C ALA A 326 11.59 13.32 8.73
N ASP A 327 11.76 12.46 7.72
CA ASP A 327 10.66 11.64 7.18
C ASP A 327 10.27 10.52 8.15
N ARG A 328 11.25 9.91 8.83
CA ARG A 328 11.01 8.97 9.92
C ARG A 328 10.21 9.63 11.03
N THR A 329 10.59 10.84 11.43
CA THR A 329 9.88 11.62 12.44
C THR A 329 8.48 11.99 11.98
N TYR A 330 8.28 12.35 10.71
CA TYR A 330 6.95 12.64 10.16
C TYR A 330 6.02 11.42 10.25
N VAL A 331 6.50 10.26 9.81
CA VAL A 331 5.76 8.99 9.85
C VAL A 331 5.41 8.57 11.28
N LEU A 332 6.29 8.87 12.24
CA LEU A 332 6.07 8.55 13.64
C LEU A 332 5.19 9.60 14.32
N ASN A 333 5.62 10.86 14.39
CA ASN A 333 4.97 11.90 15.17
C ASN A 333 3.60 12.32 14.62
N GLY A 334 3.33 12.09 13.33
CA GLY A 334 2.03 12.39 12.71
C GLY A 334 0.97 11.31 12.91
N ASP A 335 1.20 10.34 13.82
CA ASP A 335 0.38 9.15 14.03
C ASP A 335 0.04 8.40 12.74
N LEU A 336 0.92 8.52 11.74
CA LEU A 336 0.65 8.04 10.39
C LEU A 336 0.67 6.51 10.32
N LEU A 337 1.66 5.89 10.98
CA LEU A 337 1.70 4.43 11.12
C LEU A 337 0.50 3.92 11.90
N GLU A 338 0.12 4.61 12.98
CA GLU A 338 -1.04 4.25 13.79
C GLU A 338 -2.34 4.36 12.97
N ARG A 339 -2.48 5.44 12.19
CA ARG A 339 -3.54 5.60 11.19
C ARG A 339 -3.58 4.43 10.23
N PHE A 340 -2.45 4.05 9.65
CA PHE A 340 -2.43 2.90 8.75
C PHE A 340 -2.84 1.61 9.47
N PHE A 341 -2.33 1.35 10.69
CA PHE A 341 -2.70 0.15 11.44
C PHE A 341 -4.18 0.13 11.82
N ARG A 342 -4.77 1.28 12.13
CA ARG A 342 -6.19 1.42 12.46
C ARG A 342 -7.09 1.28 11.23
N LEU A 343 -6.73 1.90 10.11
CA LEU A 343 -7.52 1.88 8.88
C LEU A 343 -7.28 0.63 8.03
N GLN A 344 -6.30 -0.21 8.40
CA GLN A 344 -5.97 -1.42 7.66
C GLN A 344 -7.08 -2.48 7.81
N ARG A 345 -7.66 -2.88 6.67
CA ARG A 345 -8.42 -4.13 6.55
C ARG A 345 -7.42 -5.31 6.60
N GLY A 346 -7.18 -5.88 7.78
CA GLY A 346 -6.28 -7.02 7.92
C GLY A 346 -5.90 -7.35 9.36
N PHE A 347 -4.78 -8.05 9.53
CA PHE A 347 -4.20 -8.29 10.84
C PHE A 347 -3.12 -7.25 11.18
N PRO A 348 -2.94 -6.91 12.47
CA PRO A 348 -1.85 -6.06 12.92
C PRO A 348 -0.49 -6.59 12.46
N LEU A 349 0.46 -5.68 12.23
CA LEU A 349 1.80 -6.03 11.77
C LEU A 349 2.48 -7.10 12.65
N VAL A 350 2.25 -7.09 13.96
CA VAL A 350 2.82 -8.06 14.91
C VAL A 350 2.12 -9.43 14.87
N ASP A 351 0.86 -9.49 14.43
CA ASP A 351 0.02 -10.67 14.51
C ASP A 351 0.06 -11.52 13.23
N TRP A 352 0.86 -11.16 12.23
CA TRP A 352 0.95 -11.89 10.96
C TRP A 352 1.19 -13.39 11.15
N GLN A 353 1.99 -13.77 12.15
CA GLN A 353 2.30 -15.16 12.49
C GLN A 353 1.08 -15.96 12.98
N PHE A 354 0.07 -15.29 13.55
CA PHE A 354 -1.16 -15.93 14.01
C PHE A 354 -2.05 -16.29 12.81
N TYR A 355 -2.17 -15.39 11.85
CA TYR A 355 -3.02 -15.58 10.66
C TYR A 355 -2.32 -16.40 9.57
N LEU A 356 -1.01 -16.24 9.43
CA LEU A 356 -0.18 -16.88 8.40
C LEU A 356 1.04 -17.56 9.06
N PRO A 357 0.84 -18.62 9.85
CA PRO A 357 1.95 -19.27 10.53
C PRO A 357 2.89 -19.94 9.52
N MET A 358 4.20 -19.77 9.71
CA MET A 358 5.21 -20.60 9.02
C MET A 358 5.11 -22.04 9.55
N ARG A 359 4.24 -22.87 8.98
CA ARG A 359 3.89 -24.19 9.55
C ARG A 359 5.01 -25.22 9.43
N ARG A 360 5.77 -25.20 8.34
CA ARG A 360 6.80 -26.20 8.09
C ARG A 360 8.00 -25.89 8.98
N LYS A 361 8.35 -26.85 9.85
CA LYS A 361 9.55 -26.74 10.69
C LYS A 361 10.82 -26.55 9.85
N ALA A 362 10.85 -27.11 8.64
CA ALA A 362 11.96 -26.96 7.69
C ALA A 362 12.13 -25.53 7.16
N ASP A 363 11.04 -24.75 7.13
CA ASP A 363 11.08 -23.35 6.68
C ASP A 363 11.49 -22.41 7.83
N ARG A 364 11.40 -22.88 9.08
CA ARG A 364 11.91 -22.19 10.27
C ARG A 364 13.40 -22.49 10.41
N ASN A 365 14.18 -21.50 10.83
CA ASN A 365 15.63 -21.65 11.07
C ASN A 365 16.45 -21.91 9.79
N LEU A 366 15.94 -21.50 8.62
CA LEU A 366 16.78 -21.36 7.44
C LEU A 366 17.78 -20.20 7.65
N PRO A 367 18.94 -20.22 6.98
CA PRO A 367 19.91 -19.12 7.07
C PRO A 367 19.26 -17.78 6.74
N ALA A 368 19.56 -16.77 7.56
CA ALA A 368 19.12 -15.40 7.31
C ALA A 368 19.74 -14.88 6.00
N SER A 369 18.96 -14.10 5.26
CA SER A 369 19.48 -13.38 4.09
C SER A 369 20.45 -12.27 4.51
N GLU A 370 21.37 -11.90 3.62
CA GLU A 370 22.26 -10.74 3.84
C GLU A 370 21.47 -9.43 3.98
N GLU A 371 20.36 -9.31 3.26
CA GLU A 371 19.48 -8.16 3.33
C GLU A 371 18.83 -8.03 4.71
N PHE A 372 18.38 -9.15 5.32
CA PHE A 372 17.86 -9.14 6.70
C PHE A 372 18.95 -8.81 7.72
N ILE A 373 20.15 -9.37 7.57
CA ILE A 373 21.29 -9.05 8.43
C ILE A 373 21.65 -7.57 8.33
N SER A 374 21.58 -6.99 7.13
CA SER A 374 21.75 -5.55 6.94
C SER A 374 20.70 -4.75 7.72
N VAL A 375 19.44 -5.19 7.75
CA VAL A 375 18.39 -4.54 8.55
C VAL A 375 18.71 -4.61 10.05
N ILE A 376 19.12 -5.79 10.56
CA ILE A 376 19.54 -5.95 11.97
C ILE A 376 20.68 -4.99 12.32
N ARG A 377 21.68 -4.86 11.43
CA ARG A 377 22.81 -3.95 11.63
C ARG A 377 22.37 -2.48 11.60
N LYS A 378 21.54 -2.09 10.63
CA LYS A 378 20.99 -0.71 10.53
C LYS A 378 20.11 -0.35 11.73
N ALA A 379 19.41 -1.33 12.30
CA ALA A 379 18.59 -1.15 13.49
C ALA A 379 19.40 -1.03 14.79
N GLY A 380 20.73 -1.16 14.78
CA GLY A 380 21.56 -1.15 15.99
C GLY A 380 21.48 -2.45 16.81
N LEU A 381 21.06 -3.56 16.19
CA LEU A 381 20.82 -4.85 16.85
C LEU A 381 21.95 -5.85 16.60
N GLN A 382 23.20 -5.39 16.45
CA GLN A 382 24.33 -6.25 16.06
C GLN A 382 24.58 -7.38 17.08
N ALA A 383 24.27 -7.15 18.36
CA ALA A 383 24.39 -8.16 19.40
C ALA A 383 23.52 -9.41 19.15
N TRP A 384 22.46 -9.32 18.32
CA TRP A 384 21.63 -10.45 17.92
C TRP A 384 22.34 -11.42 16.98
N LEU A 385 23.38 -10.95 16.28
CA LEU A 385 24.17 -11.77 15.36
C LEU A 385 25.21 -12.64 16.09
N ASN A 386 25.41 -12.42 17.39
CA ASN A 386 26.33 -13.22 18.18
C ASN A 386 25.77 -14.64 18.42
N PRO A 387 26.60 -15.69 18.32
CA PRO A 387 26.17 -17.05 18.64
C PRO A 387 25.60 -17.14 20.06
N GLY A 388 24.41 -17.74 20.19
CA GLY A 388 23.73 -17.90 21.48
C GLY A 388 22.97 -16.66 21.97
N SER A 389 22.81 -15.62 21.16
CA SER A 389 21.93 -14.49 21.49
C SER A 389 20.49 -14.95 21.73
N ASP A 390 19.86 -14.39 22.77
CA ASP A 390 18.45 -14.63 23.10
C ASP A 390 17.52 -13.54 22.52
N LEU A 391 18.06 -12.61 21.72
CA LEU A 391 17.36 -11.49 21.10
C LEU A 391 16.74 -10.49 22.10
N SER A 392 17.18 -10.52 23.37
CA SER A 392 16.67 -9.64 24.42
C SER A 392 17.29 -8.24 24.38
N THR A 393 18.51 -8.10 23.83
CA THR A 393 19.24 -6.84 23.80
C THR A 393 18.56 -5.82 22.89
N GLY A 394 18.26 -4.62 23.40
CA GLY A 394 17.78 -3.50 22.57
C GLY A 394 18.92 -2.81 21.81
N PRO A 395 18.60 -1.88 20.90
CA PRO A 395 19.62 -1.04 20.29
C PRO A 395 20.24 -0.11 21.35
N PRO A 396 21.51 0.33 21.18
CA PRO A 396 22.11 1.33 22.07
C PRO A 396 21.33 2.66 22.03
N ASP A 397 21.59 3.56 22.98
CA ASP A 397 20.96 4.90 23.10
C ASP A 397 21.24 5.80 21.88
N ASP A 398 20.56 5.51 20.77
CA ASP A 398 20.74 6.06 19.42
C ASP A 398 19.37 6.55 18.89
N PRO A 399 19.27 7.55 17.98
CA PRO A 399 18.04 7.93 17.26
C PRO A 399 17.11 6.78 16.84
N HIS A 400 17.65 5.61 16.49
CA HIS A 400 16.86 4.42 16.14
C HIS A 400 16.08 3.83 17.33
N LEU A 401 16.55 4.00 18.57
CA LEU A 401 15.92 3.47 19.78
C LEU A 401 14.49 3.99 19.93
N ARG A 402 14.27 5.30 19.76
CA ARG A 402 12.93 5.90 19.91
C ARG A 402 11.92 5.34 18.91
N PHE A 403 12.37 5.13 17.67
CA PHE A 403 11.55 4.58 16.61
C PHE A 403 11.19 3.12 16.87
N LEU A 404 12.20 2.29 17.18
CA LEU A 404 12.02 0.85 17.32
C LEU A 404 11.24 0.48 18.59
N THR A 405 11.33 1.30 19.63
CA THR A 405 10.68 1.06 20.93
C THR A 405 9.40 1.87 21.14
N ARG A 406 8.99 2.71 20.17
CA ARG A 406 7.68 3.36 20.24
C ARG A 406 6.59 2.29 20.25
N THR A 407 5.71 2.41 21.24
CA THR A 407 4.53 1.58 21.36
C THR A 407 3.45 2.06 20.41
N PHE A 408 2.88 1.13 19.65
CA PHE A 408 1.70 1.32 18.82
C PHE A 408 0.55 0.53 19.44
N GLU A 409 -0.62 1.15 19.53
CA GLU A 409 -1.85 0.48 19.97
C GLU A 409 -2.69 0.14 18.75
N VAL A 410 -3.14 -1.12 18.66
CA VAL A 410 -4.01 -1.57 17.58
C VAL A 410 -5.20 -2.33 18.14
N GLY A 411 -6.39 -2.02 17.62
CA GLY A 411 -7.67 -2.54 18.10
C GLY A 411 -8.36 -1.60 19.09
N ASN A 412 -9.64 -1.87 19.37
CA ASN A 412 -10.45 -1.06 20.27
C ASN A 412 -10.80 -1.86 21.55
N GLY A 413 -10.84 -1.17 22.69
CA GLY A 413 -11.28 -1.73 23.97
C GLY A 413 -10.45 -2.93 24.44
N PHE A 414 -11.12 -4.01 24.85
CA PHE A 414 -10.47 -5.22 25.39
C PHE A 414 -9.61 -6.01 24.38
N THR A 415 -9.72 -5.69 23.10
CA THR A 415 -8.89 -6.30 22.04
C THR A 415 -7.67 -5.46 21.68
N ALA A 416 -7.51 -4.28 22.30
CA ALA A 416 -6.36 -3.43 22.08
C ALA A 416 -5.08 -4.16 22.47
N ARG A 417 -4.13 -4.20 21.55
CA ARG A 417 -2.80 -4.75 21.75
C ARG A 417 -1.77 -3.68 21.50
N SER A 418 -0.79 -3.62 22.38
CA SER A 418 0.39 -2.81 22.19
C SER A 418 1.52 -3.64 21.61
N PHE A 419 2.27 -3.07 20.66
CA PHE A 419 3.51 -3.65 20.16
C PHE A 419 4.48 -2.57 19.74
N THR A 420 5.74 -2.94 19.59
CA THR A 420 6.80 -2.10 19.05
C THR A 420 7.34 -2.69 17.75
N LEU A 421 8.00 -1.88 16.91
CA LEU A 421 8.66 -2.42 15.72
C LEU A 421 9.83 -3.34 16.09
N LEU A 422 10.46 -3.13 17.25
CA LEU A 422 11.43 -4.07 17.81
C LEU A 422 10.81 -5.46 18.06
N ASP A 423 9.56 -5.53 18.52
CA ASP A 423 8.87 -6.82 18.72
C ASP A 423 8.62 -7.53 17.39
N VAL A 424 8.33 -6.78 16.32
CA VAL A 424 8.18 -7.33 14.97
C VAL A 424 9.51 -7.86 14.44
N ILE A 425 10.62 -7.11 14.56
CA ILE A 425 11.95 -7.60 14.16
C ILE A 425 12.34 -8.83 14.99
N ARG A 426 12.05 -8.84 16.30
CA ARG A 426 12.32 -9.98 17.17
C ARG A 426 11.55 -11.23 16.74
N SER A 427 10.25 -11.08 16.44
CA SER A 427 9.42 -12.16 15.88
C SER A 427 10.01 -12.70 14.57
N LEU A 428 10.43 -11.82 13.65
CA LEU A 428 11.10 -12.21 12.40
C LEU A 428 12.43 -12.96 12.66
N ALA A 429 13.24 -12.49 13.60
CA ALA A 429 14.51 -13.09 13.96
C ALA A 429 14.35 -14.50 14.57
N HIS A 430 13.26 -14.77 15.28
CA HIS A 430 12.95 -16.13 15.77
C HIS A 430 12.65 -17.14 14.64
N HIS A 431 12.44 -16.69 13.40
CA HIS A 431 12.16 -17.56 12.25
C HIS A 431 13.39 -17.85 11.39
N VAL A 432 14.57 -17.33 11.73
CA VAL A 432 15.81 -17.54 10.97
C VAL A 432 16.93 -18.09 11.84
N ASP A 433 17.93 -18.69 11.21
CA ASP A 433 19.20 -19.02 11.84
C ASP A 433 20.22 -17.93 11.54
N LEU A 434 20.43 -17.02 12.51
CA LEU A 434 21.40 -15.93 12.41
C LEU A 434 22.86 -16.42 12.49
N THR A 435 23.11 -17.64 13.00
CA THR A 435 24.47 -18.13 13.23
C THR A 435 25.14 -18.64 11.96
N LYS A 436 24.36 -19.16 11.00
CA LYS A 436 24.88 -19.74 9.76
C LYS A 436 25.41 -18.70 8.77
N SER A 437 24.89 -17.47 8.80
CA SER A 437 25.28 -16.43 7.85
C SER A 437 26.61 -15.74 8.23
N ALA A 438 26.99 -15.75 9.51
CA ALA A 438 28.25 -15.15 9.96
C ALA A 438 29.52 -15.87 9.44
N GLY A 439 29.41 -17.16 9.08
CA GLY A 439 30.55 -17.98 8.65
C GLY A 439 30.98 -17.78 7.19
N ALA A 440 30.09 -17.29 6.32
CA ALA A 440 30.36 -17.19 4.88
C ALA A 440 31.26 -16.00 4.51
N VAL A 441 31.19 -14.91 5.27
CA VAL A 441 31.92 -13.67 4.94
C VAL A 441 33.41 -13.75 5.30
N TYR A 442 33.79 -14.56 6.29
CA TYR A 442 35.19 -14.65 6.75
C TYR A 442 36.08 -15.57 5.92
N THR A 443 35.52 -16.43 5.05
CA THR A 443 36.30 -17.40 4.29
C THR A 443 36.78 -16.91 2.91
N MET A 444 36.39 -15.71 2.46
CA MET A 444 36.81 -15.16 1.16
C MET A 444 37.93 -14.10 1.20
N SER A 445 38.52 -13.79 2.37
CA SER A 445 39.42 -12.63 2.51
C SER A 445 40.89 -12.93 2.85
N THR A 446 41.41 -14.13 2.61
CA THR A 446 42.83 -14.45 2.92
C THR A 446 43.69 -15.00 1.78
N ASP A 447 43.17 -15.21 0.57
CA ASP A 447 43.99 -15.70 -0.57
C ASP A 447 43.95 -14.75 -1.78
N VAL A 448 44.52 -13.54 -1.64
CA VAL A 448 45.10 -12.83 -2.79
C VAL A 448 46.38 -12.13 -2.37
N SER A 449 47.50 -12.85 -2.53
CA SER A 449 48.83 -12.26 -2.66
C SER A 449 49.51 -12.92 -3.85
N ALA A 450 49.16 -12.45 -5.06
CA ALA A 450 49.95 -12.69 -6.27
C ALA A 450 49.99 -11.37 -7.07
N PRO A 451 51.19 -10.83 -7.37
CA PRO A 451 51.34 -9.57 -8.09
C PRO A 451 51.23 -9.81 -9.59
N CYS A 452 50.23 -9.22 -10.26
CA CYS A 452 50.19 -9.14 -11.72
C CYS A 452 50.83 -7.83 -12.18
N ALA A 453 51.96 -7.97 -12.88
CA ALA A 453 52.69 -6.90 -13.52
C ALA A 453 51.97 -6.39 -14.79
N HIS A 454 52.12 -5.09 -15.02
CA HIS A 454 51.70 -4.36 -16.21
C HIS A 454 52.22 -4.95 -17.53
N ALA A 455 51.38 -4.97 -18.56
CA ALA A 455 51.81 -4.83 -19.95
C ALA A 455 50.76 -4.04 -20.75
N HIS A 456 51.20 -2.89 -21.27
CA HIS A 456 50.54 -2.09 -22.29
C HIS A 456 50.50 -2.84 -23.63
N GLY A 457 49.42 -2.69 -24.39
CA GLY A 457 49.36 -3.07 -25.81
C GLY A 457 48.10 -2.54 -26.49
N ALA A 458 48.29 -1.68 -27.48
CA ALA A 458 47.25 -0.97 -28.24
C ALA A 458 46.65 -1.79 -29.40
N ASP A 459 45.49 -1.32 -29.87
CA ASP A 459 44.91 -1.40 -31.21
C ASP A 459 44.84 -2.74 -31.98
N HIS A 460 43.62 -3.15 -32.35
CA HIS A 460 43.19 -3.22 -33.75
C HIS A 460 41.68 -3.53 -33.92
N ARG A 461 41.04 -2.74 -34.80
CA ARG A 461 39.78 -3.03 -35.50
C ARG A 461 39.86 -4.33 -36.31
N ALA A 462 38.78 -5.11 -36.36
CA ALA A 462 37.94 -5.34 -37.55
C ALA A 462 37.15 -6.67 -37.50
N GLY A 463 35.85 -6.58 -37.81
CA GLY A 463 35.12 -7.46 -38.73
C GLY A 463 35.08 -8.97 -38.48
N GLY A 464 33.89 -9.50 -38.19
CA GLY A 464 33.62 -10.92 -38.34
C GLY A 464 32.20 -11.31 -37.95
N ALA A 465 31.25 -11.14 -38.87
CA ALA A 465 29.94 -11.76 -38.77
C ALA A 465 30.10 -13.28 -38.92
N GLN A 466 29.75 -14.04 -37.87
CA GLN A 466 29.60 -15.49 -37.94
C GLN A 466 28.13 -15.86 -37.69
N THR A 467 27.53 -16.37 -38.75
CA THR A 467 26.27 -17.12 -38.77
C THR A 467 26.46 -18.47 -38.09
N ILE A 468 25.67 -18.75 -37.05
CA ILE A 468 25.56 -20.07 -36.42
C ILE A 468 24.22 -20.69 -36.86
N PRO A 469 24.19 -21.92 -37.42
CA PRO A 469 22.95 -22.63 -37.66
C PRO A 469 22.55 -23.42 -36.40
N HIS A 470 21.35 -23.16 -35.87
CA HIS A 470 20.73 -24.01 -34.86
C HIS A 470 20.06 -25.21 -35.54
N SER A 471 20.61 -26.41 -35.32
CA SER A 471 19.91 -27.68 -35.50
C SER A 471 19.34 -28.12 -34.14
N TYR A 472 18.01 -28.09 -33.98
CA TYR A 472 17.33 -28.73 -32.85
C TYR A 472 16.88 -30.12 -33.29
N ALA A 473 17.55 -31.15 -32.77
CA ALA A 473 17.08 -32.53 -32.81
C ALA A 473 16.23 -32.78 -31.56
N GLY A 474 15.05 -33.36 -31.77
CA GLY A 474 14.08 -33.64 -30.72
C GLY A 474 14.56 -34.69 -29.73
N MET A 475 14.08 -34.54 -28.49
CA MET A 475 14.09 -35.61 -27.49
C MET A 475 12.66 -35.80 -26.99
N ASP A 476 12.22 -37.05 -27.14
CA ASP A 476 10.94 -37.59 -26.70
C ASP A 476 10.81 -37.56 -25.17
N ALA A 477 9.63 -37.16 -24.69
CA ALA A 477 9.24 -37.25 -23.28
C ALA A 477 8.49 -38.58 -23.03
N PRO A 478 8.82 -39.34 -21.95
CA PRO A 478 8.09 -40.56 -21.64
C PRO A 478 6.78 -40.26 -20.87
N ALA A 479 5.74 -41.01 -21.24
CA ALA A 479 4.40 -40.97 -20.68
C ALA A 479 4.36 -41.23 -19.16
N LEU A 480 3.74 -40.32 -18.41
CA LEU A 480 3.35 -40.55 -17.02
C LEU A 480 2.11 -41.46 -16.96
N LYS A 481 2.24 -42.53 -16.16
CA LYS A 481 1.13 -43.41 -15.78
C LYS A 481 0.26 -42.74 -14.73
N ASP A 482 -1.04 -42.76 -15.02
CA ASP A 482 -2.14 -42.30 -14.20
C ASP A 482 -2.40 -43.31 -13.06
N THR A 483 -2.25 -42.90 -11.81
CA THR A 483 -2.67 -43.67 -10.63
C THR A 483 -3.62 -42.83 -9.80
N ARG A 484 -4.93 -43.08 -9.95
CA ARG A 484 -5.98 -42.62 -9.03
C ARG A 484 -5.90 -43.38 -7.71
N PRO A 485 -6.02 -42.71 -6.54
CA PRO A 485 -6.36 -43.39 -5.30
C PRO A 485 -7.87 -43.44 -5.11
N GLU A 486 -8.37 -44.62 -4.75
CA GLU A 486 -9.73 -44.86 -4.28
C GLU A 486 -9.95 -44.18 -2.92
N HIS A 487 -11.00 -43.38 -2.80
CA HIS A 487 -11.46 -42.79 -1.55
C HIS A 487 -12.31 -43.81 -0.79
N ALA A 488 -11.83 -44.20 0.40
CA ALA A 488 -12.62 -44.92 1.40
C ALA A 488 -13.60 -43.96 2.09
N LEU A 489 -14.89 -44.32 2.05
CA LEU A 489 -15.93 -43.74 2.92
C LEU A 489 -15.64 -44.17 4.37
N ASN A 490 -15.65 -43.21 5.29
CA ASN A 490 -15.69 -43.48 6.72
C ASN A 490 -16.97 -42.89 7.31
N ASP A 491 -17.60 -43.74 8.12
CA ASP A 491 -18.87 -43.58 8.81
C ASP A 491 -18.95 -42.32 9.70
N GLU A 492 -20.06 -41.61 9.58
CA GLU A 492 -20.54 -40.63 10.55
C GLU A 492 -20.97 -41.35 11.83
N LYS A 493 -20.30 -41.03 12.94
CA LYS A 493 -20.76 -41.36 14.29
C LYS A 493 -21.50 -40.16 14.86
N GLU A 494 -22.81 -40.32 15.03
CA GLU A 494 -23.68 -39.42 15.78
C GLU A 494 -23.19 -39.27 17.24
N VAL A 495 -23.16 -38.03 17.73
CA VAL A 495 -22.99 -37.68 19.14
C VAL A 495 -24.33 -37.09 19.62
N PRO A 496 -24.92 -37.58 20.73
CA PRO A 496 -26.16 -37.03 21.27
C PRO A 496 -25.91 -35.78 22.13
N PRO A 497 -26.91 -34.90 22.32
CA PRO A 497 -26.73 -33.62 22.98
C PRO A 497 -26.91 -33.72 24.51
N GLU A 498 -26.13 -32.90 25.23
CA GLU A 498 -26.50 -32.24 26.48
C GLU A 498 -26.18 -30.75 26.38
#